data_AF-A0A2N2F7H4-F1
#
_entry.id   AF-A0A2N2F7H4-F1
#
_cell.length_a   1.000
_cell.length_b   1.000
_cell.length_c   1.000
_cell.angle_alpha   90.00
_cell.angle_beta   90.00
_cell.angle_gamma   90.00
#
_symmetry.space_group_name_H-M   'P 1'
#
loop_
_entity.id
_entity.type
_entity.pdbx_description
1 polymer ?
#
loop_
_entity_poly.entity_id
_entity_poly.type
_entity_poly.pdbx_seq_one_letter_code
_entity_poly.pdbx_strand_id
1 'polypeptide(L)'
;MFDFCLTPALAWAVVGLVLLIAELATLGFILCFIGLGALIVALTTWLGITSSFSSQLIVFSISSLSLLFLLRKTAKKLFAGH
;
A
#
# COMPACT_ATOMS: atom_id res chain seq x y z
N MET A 1 20.52 -17.57 -11.71
CA MET A 1 19.20 -17.33 -12.32
C MET A 1 18.37 -16.63 -11.26
N PHE A 2 17.77 -15.47 -11.55
CA PHE A 2 16.84 -14.87 -10.60
C PHE A 2 15.62 -15.77 -10.59
N ASP A 3 15.53 -16.66 -9.61
CA ASP A 3 14.35 -17.47 -9.39
C ASP A 3 13.24 -16.53 -8.93
N PHE A 4 12.51 -15.96 -9.91
CA PHE A 4 11.22 -15.30 -9.74
C PHE A 4 10.15 -16.29 -9.25
N CYS A 5 10.49 -17.17 -8.32
CA CYS A 5 9.53 -17.78 -7.43
C CYS A 5 8.96 -16.63 -6.62
N LEU A 6 7.98 -15.92 -7.22
CA LEU A 6 7.33 -14.72 -6.73
C LEU A 6 6.79 -15.02 -5.33
N THR A 7 7.65 -14.87 -4.34
CA THR A 7 7.25 -14.92 -2.95
C THR A 7 6.20 -13.83 -2.81
N PRO A 8 5.09 -14.10 -2.12
CA PRO A 8 3.97 -13.16 -2.07
C PRO A 8 4.43 -11.76 -1.60
N ALA A 9 5.46 -11.69 -0.75
CA ALA A 9 6.12 -10.44 -0.37
C ALA A 9 6.66 -9.64 -1.58
N LEU A 10 7.40 -10.29 -2.50
CA LEU A 10 7.95 -9.63 -3.68
C LEU A 10 6.85 -9.19 -4.66
N ALA A 11 5.81 -9.99 -4.83
CA ALA A 11 4.66 -9.63 -5.67
C ALA A 11 3.99 -8.34 -5.15
N TRP A 12 3.72 -8.27 -3.84
CA TRP A 12 3.18 -7.07 -3.20
C TRP A 12 4.13 -5.87 -3.29
N ALA A 13 5.44 -6.09 -3.17
CA ALA A 13 6.43 -5.03 -3.29
C ALA A 13 6.44 -4.40 -4.69
N VAL A 14 6.42 -5.24 -5.74
CA VAL A 14 6.37 -4.80 -7.13
C VAL A 14 5.07 -4.05 -7.42
N VAL A 15 3.93 -4.59 -7.00
CA VAL A 15 2.63 -3.92 -7.15
C VAL A 15 2.64 -2.55 -6.46
N GLY A 16 3.12 -2.47 -5.23
CA GLY A 16 3.21 -1.21 -4.49
C GLY A 16 4.10 -0.18 -5.20
N LEU A 17 5.24 -0.61 -5.72
CA LEU A 17 6.16 0.26 -6.46
C LEU A 17 5.53 0.75 -7.78
N VAL A 18 4.89 -0.13 -8.54
CA VAL A 18 4.21 0.23 -9.79
C VAL A 18 3.08 1.24 -9.53
N LEU A 19 2.31 1.06 -8.46
CA LEU A 19 1.26 2.01 -8.07
C LEU A 19 1.83 3.39 -7.69
N LEU A 20 2.96 3.42 -6.98
CA LEU A 20 3.65 4.68 -6.66
C LEU A 20 4.19 5.38 -7.90
N ILE A 21 4.72 4.64 -8.87
CA ILE A 21 5.17 5.20 -10.15
C ILE A 21 3.97 5.69 -10.97
N ALA A 22 2.89 4.91 -11.02
CA ALA A 22 1.66 5.27 -11.71
C ALA A 22 1.04 6.55 -11.15
N GLU A 23 1.16 6.79 -9.83
CA GLU A 23 0.72 8.02 -9.19
C GLU A 23 1.35 9.26 -9.85
N LEU A 24 2.64 9.20 -10.18
CA LEU A 24 3.34 10.33 -10.81
C LEU A 24 2.71 10.73 -12.16
N ALA A 25 2.02 9.80 -12.83
CA ALA A 25 1.29 10.08 -14.06
C ALA A 25 -0.12 10.64 -13.79
N THR A 26 -0.77 10.24 -12.70
CA THR A 26 -2.17 10.64 -12.39
C THR A 26 -2.32 11.89 -11.53
N LEU A 27 -1.30 12.34 -10.78
CA LEU A 27 -1.33 13.50 -9.88
C LEU A 27 -2.53 13.52 -8.90
N GLY A 28 -3.15 12.37 -8.63
CA GLY A 28 -4.41 12.23 -7.87
C GLY A 28 -4.20 11.94 -6.39
N PHE A 29 -2.97 11.64 -5.97
CA PHE A 29 -2.54 11.17 -4.65
C PHE A 29 -3.13 9.83 -4.17
N ILE A 30 -4.25 9.35 -4.73
CA ILE A 30 -4.91 8.09 -4.31
C ILE A 30 -4.00 6.86 -4.49
N LEU A 31 -3.33 6.71 -5.63
CA LEU A 31 -2.49 5.54 -5.92
C LEU A 31 -1.29 5.49 -4.99
N CYS A 32 -0.81 6.64 -4.51
CA CYS A 32 0.22 6.71 -3.47
C CYS A 32 -0.17 5.94 -2.21
N PHE A 33 -1.40 6.14 -1.72
CA PHE A 33 -1.89 5.48 -0.51
C PHE A 33 -2.13 3.98 -0.72
N ILE A 34 -2.60 3.59 -1.90
CA ILE A 34 -2.80 2.19 -2.25
C ILE A 34 -1.44 1.50 -2.40
N GLY A 35 -0.48 2.14 -3.07
CA GLY A 35 0.88 1.63 -3.24
C GLY A 35 1.63 1.49 -1.92
N LEU A 36 1.51 2.48 -1.02
CA LEU A 36 2.05 2.37 0.34
C LEU A 36 1.40 1.22 1.12
N GLY A 37 0.08 1.01 0.99
CA GLY A 37 -0.60 -0.15 1.58
C GLY A 37 -0.05 -1.48 1.08
N ALA A 38 0.21 -1.60 -0.22
CA ALA A 38 0.85 -2.78 -0.81
C ALA A 38 2.28 -3.01 -0.30
N LEU A 39 3.07 -1.94 -0.11
CA LEU A 39 4.41 -2.03 0.50
C LEU A 39 4.35 -2.49 1.97
N ILE A 40 3.36 -2.03 2.74
CA ILE A 40 3.13 -2.49 4.11
C ILE A 40 2.84 -4.00 4.11
N VAL A 41 1.98 -4.49 3.20
CA VAL A 41 1.68 -5.91 3.08
C VAL A 41 2.92 -6.71 2.69
N ALA A 42 3.73 -6.18 1.79
CA ALA A 42 5.00 -6.80 1.40
C ALA A 42 5.93 -6.98 2.61
N LEU A 43 6.08 -5.94 3.45
CA LEU A 43 6.87 -6.00 4.68
C LEU A 43 6.27 -7.00 5.69
N THR A 44 4.95 -6.95 5.90
CA THR A 44 4.25 -7.85 6.83
C THR A 44 4.35 -9.32 6.38
N THR A 45 4.35 -9.56 5.06
CA THR A 45 4.51 -10.88 4.47
C THR A 45 5.96 -11.34 4.58
N TRP A 46 6.92 -10.45 4.36
CA TRP A 46 8.35 -10.73 4.50
C TRP A 46 8.72 -11.07 5.95
N LEU A 47 8.08 -10.42 6.92
CA LEU A 47 8.22 -10.73 8.35
C LEU A 47 7.51 -12.04 8.77
N GLY A 48 6.81 -12.72 7.86
CA GLY A 48 6.10 -13.98 8.15
C GLY A 48 4.82 -13.82 8.97
N ILE A 49 4.34 -12.58 9.17
CA ILE A 49 3.10 -12.30 9.92
C ILE A 49 1.86 -12.68 9.08
N THR A 50 1.97 -12.59 7.75
CA THR A 50 0.88 -12.84 6.81
C THR A 50 1.21 -13.99 5.86
N SER A 51 1.02 -15.22 6.35
CA SER A 51 1.30 -16.44 5.60
C SER A 51 0.20 -16.84 4.61
N SER A 52 -1.02 -16.33 4.77
CA SER A 52 -2.16 -16.65 3.89
C SER A 52 -2.48 -15.48 2.97
N PHE A 53 -2.87 -15.77 1.74
CA PHE A 53 -3.32 -14.77 0.78
C PHE A 53 -4.51 -13.94 1.30
N SER A 54 -5.43 -14.58 2.02
CA SER A 54 -6.57 -13.88 2.63
C SER A 54 -6.14 -12.87 3.70
N SER A 55 -5.13 -13.21 4.53
CA SER A 55 -4.66 -12.29 5.56
C SER A 55 -3.89 -11.11 4.96
N GLN A 56 -3.17 -11.31 3.86
CA GLN A 56 -2.54 -10.25 3.08
C GLN A 56 -3.57 -9.25 2.53
N LEU A 57 -4.68 -9.74 1.96
CA LEU A 57 -5.76 -8.87 1.45
C LEU A 57 -6.46 -8.06 2.55
N ILE A 58 -6.63 -8.64 3.73
CA ILE A 58 -7.20 -7.93 4.89
C ILE A 58 -6.26 -6.81 5.32
N VAL A 59 -4.96 -7.10 5.48
CA VAL A 59 -3.95 -6.09 5.85
C VAL A 59 -3.84 -5.01 4.78
N PHE A 60 -3.91 -5.37 3.50
CA PHE A 60 -3.93 -4.43 2.38
C PHE A 60 -5.11 -3.48 2.48
N SER A 61 -6.32 -4.03 2.61
CA SER A 61 -7.54 -3.23 2.67
C SER A 61 -7.54 -2.30 3.87
N ILE A 62 -7.17 -2.80 5.06
CA ILE A 62 -7.12 -1.99 6.29
C ILE A 62 -6.05 -0.90 6.18
N SER A 63 -4.85 -1.21 5.69
CA SER A 63 -3.77 -0.23 5.58
C SER A 63 -4.09 0.86 4.56
N SER A 64 -4.57 0.51 3.36
CA SER A 64 -4.97 1.48 2.34
C SER A 64 -6.13 2.36 2.80
N LEU A 65 -7.18 1.79 3.40
CA LEU A 65 -8.28 2.58 3.95
C LEU A 65 -7.78 3.50 5.08
N SER A 66 -6.95 3.00 5.99
CA SER A 66 -6.41 3.80 7.10
C SER A 66 -5.61 4.99 6.58
N LEU A 67 -4.74 4.78 5.57
CA LEU A 67 -4.00 5.84 4.91
C LEU A 67 -4.93 6.88 4.26
N LEU A 68 -6.00 6.43 3.59
CA LEU A 68 -6.98 7.31 2.96
C LEU A 68 -7.79 8.13 3.99
N PHE A 69 -8.18 7.51 5.10
CA PHE A 69 -8.87 8.18 6.20
C PHE A 69 -7.96 9.18 6.93
N LEU A 70 -6.69 8.84 7.14
CA LEU A 70 -5.69 9.74 7.70
C LEU A 70 -5.49 10.95 6.78
N LEU A 71 -5.37 10.73 5.46
CA LEU A 71 -5.32 11.82 4.50
C LEU A 71 -6.53 12.73 4.62
N ARG A 72 -7.75 12.16 4.65
CA ARG A 72 -8.98 12.95 4.76
C ARG A 72 -9.04 13.76 6.05
N LYS A 73 -8.55 13.22 7.17
CA LYS A 73 -8.43 13.94 8.44
C LYS A 73 -7.37 15.05 8.37
N THR A 74 -6.20 14.77 7.83
CA THR A 74 -5.10 15.73 7.69
C THR A 74 -5.47 16.86 6.75
N ALA A 75 -6.10 16.56 5.61
CA ALA A 75 -6.63 17.55 4.68
C ALA A 75 -7.69 18.43 5.36
N LYS A 76 -8.67 17.83 6.05
CA LYS A 76 -9.64 18.61 6.84
C LYS A 76 -8.96 19.49 7.89
N LYS A 77 -7.92 19.01 8.57
CA LYS A 77 -7.20 19.78 9.60
C LYS A 77 -6.38 20.93 9.01
N LEU A 78 -5.80 20.74 7.81
CA LEU A 78 -5.08 21.79 7.08
C LEU A 78 -6.03 22.83 6.47
N PHE A 79 -7.18 22.42 5.93
CA PHE A 79 -8.15 23.33 5.30
C PHE A 79 -9.16 23.94 6.28
N ALA A 80 -9.41 23.33 7.45
CA ALA A 80 -10.20 23.93 8.53
C ALA A 80 -9.37 24.88 9.40
N GLY A 81 -8.37 25.55 8.80
CA GLY A 81 -7.75 26.72 9.39
C GLY A 81 -8.74 27.89 9.34
N HIS A 82 -9.61 27.95 10.37
CA HIS A 82 -10.15 29.08 11.13
C HIS A 82 -11.34 28.58 11.98
#